data_AF-A0AAN7PIA5-F1
#
_entry.id   AF-A0AAN7PIA5-F1
#
_cell.length_a   1.000
_cell.length_b   1.000
_cell.length_c   1.000
_cell.angle_alpha   90.00
_cell.angle_beta   90.00
_cell.angle_gamma   90.00
#
_symmetry.space_group_name_H-M   'P 1'
#
loop_
_entity.id
_entity.type
_entity.pdbx_description
1 polymer ?
#
loop_
_entity_poly.entity_id
_entity_poly.type
_entity_poly.pdbx_seq_one_letter_code
_entity_poly.pdbx_strand_id
1 'polypeptide(L)'
;MIFYDFRRGLNQQQCADQVASTFGDEAPYRAIMFCWFSEFHRKRTLPQDEFREGRSKSAVVPENIDAVRKLILQDCHGTYREIEAYLGISSTCIHSI
;
A
#
# COMPACT_ATOMS: atom_id res chain seq x y z
N MET A 1 -13.65 16.77 -0.50
CA MET A 1 -14.13 17.96 0.26
C MET A 1 -13.02 18.60 1.09
N ILE A 2 -12.32 17.84 1.95
CA ILE A 2 -11.25 18.34 2.85
C ILE A 2 -10.18 19.18 2.13
N PHE A 3 -9.60 18.67 1.04
CA PHE A 3 -8.57 19.39 0.28
C PHE A 3 -9.11 20.67 -0.38
N TYR A 4 -10.37 20.67 -0.82
CA TYR A 4 -11.02 21.84 -1.39
C TYR A 4 -11.23 22.92 -0.33
N ASP A 5 -11.70 22.55 0.87
CA ASP A 5 -11.88 23.49 1.97
C ASP A 5 -10.54 24.04 2.50
N PHE A 6 -9.50 23.19 2.53
CA PHE A 6 -8.13 23.63 2.81
C PHE A 6 -7.64 24.68 1.80
N ARG A 7 -7.86 24.45 0.49
CA ARG A 7 -7.52 25.40 -0.58
C ARG A 7 -8.31 26.70 -0.50
N ARG A 8 -9.54 26.66 0.02
CA ARG A 8 -10.38 27.84 0.31
C ARG A 8 -9.92 28.63 1.54
N GLY A 9 -8.97 28.11 2.31
CA GLY A 9 -8.47 28.75 3.52
C GLY A 9 -9.38 28.59 4.75
N LEU A 10 -10.30 27.61 4.73
CA LEU A 10 -11.08 27.27 5.92
C LEU A 10 -10.16 26.69 6.98
N ASN A 11 -10.47 26.97 8.25
CA ASN A 11 -9.79 26.31 9.36
C ASN A 11 -10.33 24.89 9.58
N GLN A 12 -9.59 24.10 10.36
CA GLN A 12 -9.89 22.68 10.61
C GLN A 12 -11.27 22.48 11.27
N GLN A 13 -11.71 23.40 12.13
CA GLN A 13 -13.00 23.32 12.81
C GLN A 13 -14.16 23.60 11.84
N GLN A 14 -14.05 24.68 11.06
CA GLN A 14 -15.04 25.04 10.05
C GLN A 14 -15.23 23.93 9.02
N CYS A 15 -14.14 23.30 8.58
CA CYS A 15 -14.21 22.17 7.67
C CYS A 15 -14.86 20.95 8.34
N ALA A 16 -14.53 20.65 9.60
CA ALA A 16 -15.16 19.56 10.33
C ALA A 16 -16.67 19.78 10.52
N ASP A 17 -17.09 20.99 10.87
CA ASP A 17 -18.50 21.33 11.07
C ASP A 17 -19.28 21.29 9.74
N GLN A 18 -18.66 21.74 8.63
CA GLN A 18 -19.25 21.67 7.29
C GLN A 18 -19.37 20.22 6.80
N VAL A 19 -18.37 19.39 7.05
CA VAL A 19 -18.40 17.96 6.69
C VAL A 19 -19.45 17.24 7.53
N ALA A 20 -19.50 17.49 8.84
CA ALA A 20 -20.50 16.92 9.74
C ALA A 20 -21.93 17.35 9.35
N SER A 21 -22.15 18.61 8.96
CA SER A 21 -23.47 19.08 8.53
C SER A 21 -23.89 18.52 7.17
N THR A 22 -22.94 18.22 6.28
CA THR A 22 -23.23 17.70 4.94
C THR A 22 -23.46 16.19 4.93
N PHE A 23 -22.69 15.44 5.72
CA PHE A 23 -22.70 13.97 5.70
C PHE A 23 -23.34 13.33 6.94
N GLY A 24 -23.65 14.12 7.98
CA GLY A 24 -24.29 13.61 9.20
C GLY A 24 -23.50 12.45 9.81
N ASP A 25 -24.15 11.30 9.93
CA ASP A 25 -23.56 10.08 10.49
C ASP A 25 -22.54 9.40 9.57
N GLU A 26 -22.59 9.64 8.26
CA GLU A 26 -21.59 9.16 7.30
C GLU A 26 -20.34 10.06 7.26
N ALA A 27 -20.33 11.14 8.05
CA ALA A 27 -19.20 12.04 8.10
C ALA A 27 -17.95 11.31 8.64
N PRO A 28 -16.78 11.52 8.01
CA PRO A 28 -15.53 11.04 8.58
C PRO A 28 -15.30 11.66 9.95
N TYR A 29 -14.72 10.87 10.85
CA TYR A 29 -14.45 11.31 12.21
C TYR A 29 -13.57 12.57 12.22
N ARG A 30 -13.82 13.45 13.20
CA ARG A 30 -13.10 14.73 13.34
C ARG A 30 -11.59 14.55 13.39
N ALA A 31 -11.03 13.50 13.99
CA ALA A 31 -9.58 13.31 13.97
C ALA A 31 -9.01 13.05 12.56
N ILE A 32 -9.76 12.37 11.68
CA ILE A 32 -9.33 12.14 10.29
C ILE A 32 -9.17 13.49 9.57
N MET A 33 -10.11 14.42 9.79
CA MET A 33 -10.04 15.78 9.25
C MET A 33 -8.77 16.50 9.69
N PHE A 34 -8.46 16.46 10.99
CA PHE A 34 -7.31 17.16 11.56
C PHE A 34 -5.97 16.56 11.09
N CYS A 35 -5.90 15.23 10.97
CA CYS A 35 -4.74 14.54 10.38
C CYS A 35 -4.50 15.00 8.94
N TRP A 36 -5.52 14.98 8.08
CA TRP A 36 -5.37 15.41 6.69
C TRP A 36 -4.97 16.88 6.55
N PHE A 37 -5.53 17.78 7.38
CA PHE A 37 -5.11 19.18 7.37
C PHE A 37 -3.63 19.35 7.75
N SER A 38 -3.15 18.58 8.72
CA SER A 38 -1.73 18.58 9.10
C SER A 38 -0.85 18.12 7.95
N GLU A 39 -1.28 17.09 7.21
CA GLU A 39 -0.59 16.60 6.01
C GLU A 39 -0.58 17.64 4.88
N PHE A 40 -1.67 18.36 4.65
CA PHE A 40 -1.71 19.43 3.65
C PHE A 40 -0.80 20.62 4.01
N HIS A 41 -0.69 20.97 5.29
CA HIS A 41 0.30 21.94 5.76
C HIS A 41 1.75 21.47 5.57
N ARG A 42 2.00 20.15 5.62
CA ARG A 42 3.28 19.51 5.29
C ARG A 42 3.57 19.47 3.78
N LYS A 43 2.79 20.19 2.96
CA LYS A 43 2.89 20.30 1.51
C LYS A 43 2.57 19.01 0.75
N ARG A 44 1.82 18.08 1.36
CA ARG A 44 1.21 16.98 0.60
C ARG A 44 0.16 17.58 -0.33
N THR A 45 0.40 17.53 -1.64
CA THR A 45 -0.43 18.19 -2.65
C THR A 45 -1.51 17.29 -3.24
N LEU A 46 -1.36 15.97 -3.10
CA LEU A 46 -2.28 14.99 -3.69
C LEU A 46 -3.15 14.35 -2.59
N PRO A 47 -4.49 14.34 -2.78
CA PRO A 47 -5.41 13.57 -1.94
C PRO A 47 -5.29 12.04 -2.14
N GLN A 48 -4.43 11.60 -3.06
CA GLN A 48 -4.21 10.19 -3.33
C GLN A 48 -3.53 9.55 -2.12
N ASP A 49 -4.02 8.37 -1.76
CA ASP A 49 -3.33 7.50 -0.82
C ASP A 49 -1.92 7.24 -1.35
N GLU A 50 -0.95 7.27 -0.44
CA GLU A 50 0.38 6.80 -0.76
C GLU A 50 0.30 5.32 -1.14
N PHE A 51 1.21 4.88 -2.00
CA PHE A 51 1.30 3.48 -2.34
C PHE A 51 1.46 2.66 -1.06
N ARG A 52 0.42 1.88 -0.73
CA ARG A 52 0.48 0.95 0.39
C ARG A 52 1.24 -0.26 -0.10
N GLU A 53 2.53 -0.31 0.18
CA GLU A 53 3.25 -1.57 0.12
C GLU A 53 2.52 -2.56 1.03
N GLY A 54 1.92 -3.59 0.44
CA GLY A 54 1.49 -4.76 1.19
C GLY A 54 2.70 -5.40 1.87
N ARG A 55 2.48 -6.49 2.63
CA ARG A 55 3.61 -7.27 3.14
C ARG A 55 4.52 -7.66 1.97
N SER A 56 5.74 -7.13 1.95
CA SER A 56 6.71 -7.50 0.94
C SER A 56 6.91 -9.02 1.01
N LYS A 57 6.75 -9.69 -0.12
CA LYS A 57 7.11 -11.10 -0.23
C LYS A 57 8.63 -11.14 -0.23
N SER A 58 9.24 -11.21 0.96
CA SER A 58 10.69 -11.30 1.18
C SER A 58 11.36 -12.40 0.34
N ALA A 59 10.59 -13.39 -0.11
CA ALA A 59 11.04 -14.47 -0.97
C ALA A 59 11.05 -14.15 -2.48
N VAL A 60 10.33 -13.13 -2.95
CA VAL A 60 10.22 -12.76 -4.38
C VAL A 60 11.13 -11.57 -4.68
N VAL A 61 12.41 -11.74 -4.36
CA VAL A 61 13.50 -10.81 -4.72
C VAL A 61 14.05 -11.22 -6.09
N PRO A 62 14.58 -10.29 -6.92
CA PRO A 62 15.10 -10.63 -8.25
C PRO A 62 16.11 -11.79 -8.24
N GLU A 63 16.95 -11.87 -7.22
CA GLU A 63 17.95 -12.93 -7.05
C GLU A 63 17.29 -14.30 -6.93
N ASN A 64 16.21 -14.40 -6.17
CA ASN A 64 15.45 -15.63 -5.99
C ASN A 64 14.68 -16.01 -7.25
N ILE A 65 14.14 -15.02 -7.98
CA ILE A 65 13.48 -15.23 -9.28
C ILE A 65 14.47 -15.81 -10.29
N ASP A 66 15.67 -15.23 -10.38
CA ASP A 66 16.71 -15.68 -11.31
C ASP A 66 17.23 -17.08 -10.94
N ALA A 67 17.38 -17.37 -9.64
CA ALA A 67 17.77 -18.69 -9.17
C ALA A 67 16.72 -19.77 -9.52
N VAL A 68 15.43 -19.49 -9.31
CA VAL A 68 14.33 -20.39 -9.71
C VAL A 68 14.31 -20.60 -11.23
N ARG A 69 14.41 -19.53 -12.03
CA ARG A 69 14.45 -19.62 -13.50
C ARG A 69 15.62 -20.45 -13.99
N LYS A 70 16.80 -20.29 -13.38
CA LYS A 70 18.00 -21.05 -13.73
C LYS A 70 17.81 -22.55 -13.45
N LEU A 71 17.19 -22.92 -12.32
CA LEU A 71 16.89 -24.32 -12.01
C LEU A 71 15.91 -24.92 -13.01
N ILE A 72 14.85 -24.20 -13.38
CA ILE A 72 13.87 -24.67 -14.38
C ILE A 72 14.53 -24.84 -15.76
N LEU A 73 15.46 -23.96 -16.14
CA LEU A 73 16.21 -24.08 -17.39
C LEU A 73 17.17 -25.27 -17.39
N GLN A 74 17.72 -25.64 -16.23
CA GLN A 74 18.60 -26.79 -16.09
C GLN A 74 17.82 -28.10 -16.04
N ASP A 75 16.69 -28.13 -15.36
CA ASP A 75 15.80 -29.27 -15.26
C ASP A 75 14.33 -28.81 -15.24
N CYS A 76 13.66 -28.98 -16.38
CA CYS A 76 12.27 -28.59 -16.54
C CYS A 76 11.28 -29.56 -15.87
N HIS A 77 11.74 -30.72 -15.41
CA HIS A 77 10.92 -31.72 -14.72
C HIS A 77 11.05 -31.66 -13.19
N GLY A 78 11.89 -30.76 -12.67
CA GLY A 78 12.07 -30.54 -11.23
C GLY A 78 10.76 -30.12 -10.55
N THR A 79 10.45 -30.76 -9.43
CA THR A 79 9.24 -30.48 -8.64
C THR A 79 9.44 -29.25 -7.75
N TYR A 80 8.35 -28.57 -7.40
CA TYR A 80 8.40 -27.42 -6.49
C TYR A 80 9.05 -27.74 -5.13
N ARG A 81 8.94 -29.00 -4.66
CA ARG A 81 9.57 -29.44 -3.41
C ARG A 81 11.09 -29.53 -3.52
N GLU A 82 11.61 -29.92 -4.67
CA GLU A 82 13.06 -30.00 -4.90
C GLU A 82 13.66 -28.60 -5.01
N ILE A 83 12.96 -27.68 -5.69
CA ILE A 83 13.37 -26.28 -5.77
C ILE A 83 13.31 -25.61 -4.38
N GLU A 84 12.27 -25.89 -3.60
CA GLU A 84 12.14 -25.44 -2.20
C GLU A 84 13.28 -25.97 -1.33
N ALA A 85 13.64 -27.25 -1.45
CA ALA A 85 14.76 -27.83 -0.71
C ALA A 85 16.12 -27.22 -1.12
N TYR A 86 16.28 -26.83 -2.39
CA TYR A 86 17.52 -26.25 -2.89
C TYR A 86 17.68 -24.77 -2.52
N LEU A 87 16.60 -23.98 -2.61
CA LEU A 87 16.64 -22.53 -2.41
C LEU A 87 16.20 -22.09 -1.00
N GLY A 88 15.57 -22.97 -0.22
CA GLY A 88 14.99 -22.62 1.08
C GLY A 88 13.80 -21.65 0.97
N ILE A 89 13.18 -21.56 -0.20
CA ILE A 89 12.04 -20.69 -0.48
C ILE A 89 10.76 -21.53 -0.48
N SER A 90 9.71 -21.04 0.17
CA SER A 90 8.45 -21.78 0.19
C SER A 90 7.91 -22.04 -1.22
N SER A 91 7.39 -23.24 -1.45
CA SER A 91 6.72 -23.62 -2.70
C SER A 91 5.62 -22.65 -3.12
N THR A 92 4.95 -21.99 -2.17
CA THR A 92 3.97 -20.93 -2.46
C THR A 92 4.57 -19.69 -3.12
N CYS A 93 5.82 -19.33 -2.78
CA CYS A 93 6.51 -18.23 -3.45
C CYS A 93 7.00 -18.66 -4.83
N ILE A 94 7.54 -19.88 -4.96
CA ILE A 94 8.00 -20.45 -6.25
C ILE A 94 6.84 -20.52 -7.25
N HIS A 95 5.65 -20.93 -6.82
CA HIS A 95 4.46 -20.97 -7.68
C HIS A 95 4.00 -19.58 -8.17
N SER A 96 4.37 -18.52 -7.46
CA SER A 96 4.03 -17.14 -7.83
C SER A 96 5.07 -16.44 -8.71
N ILE A 97 6.19 -17.12 -9.01
CA ILE A 97 7.28 -16.65 -9.91
C ILE A 97 7.00 -17.13 -11.33
#